data_AF-A0A257LK65-F1
#
_entry.id   AF-A0A257LK65-F1
#
_cell.length_a   1.000
_cell.length_b   1.000
_cell.length_c   1.000
_cell.angle_alpha   90.00
_cell.angle_beta   90.00
_cell.angle_gamma   90.00
#
_symmetry.space_group_name_H-M   'P 1'
#
loop_
_entity.id
_entity.type
_entity.pdbx_description
1 polymer ?
#
loop_
_entity_poly.entity_id
_entity_poly.type
_entity_poly.pdbx_seq_one_letter_code
_entity_poly.pdbx_strand_id
1 'polypeptide(L)'
;MPEPPPKKVARIDDIGGPDTHSNFPWGWAMAANTPLKRYKQNTHGGGIRDPLVISWPQGLPARGELRHGFAHATDLVPTLLDLLGLPALRQRQGRDCLPLDGESFAAALKDPAASSRQGPQYFEMFGHRGLWQDGWKAVAFHPPGQPFDADVWELYHLAEDFAENTDLAATHPDRLKALVDTWWREAERCQVLPLDDRFAARFAENGQRVQGHRHQFVMHAGMGHLPTDVAPDVRGRHYRIDAQVRLNGPQDEGVLIAHGDATSGYSLYLQGGLLVHDLNIGGVHQIVRSDRPVTAGHHVPPAQLPAWRRVTLLIDGQAVGTAEHAHGFNSLISWSGLDIGLDRGSPVSHYEAPFVFTGQLRQVTVTLSPLGGPDPDLVGQAEMARQ
;
A
#
# COMPACT_ATOMS: atom_id res chain seq x y z
N MET A 1 20.54 7.65 3.68
CA MET A 1 21.10 8.47 2.57
C MET A 1 20.89 7.73 1.26
N PRO A 2 20.57 8.42 0.16
CA PRO A 2 20.56 7.77 -1.16
C PRO A 2 21.96 7.27 -1.50
N GLU A 3 22.04 6.08 -2.08
CA GLU A 3 23.30 5.48 -2.50
C GLU A 3 24.01 6.35 -3.57
N PRO A 4 25.33 6.59 -3.48
CA PRO A 4 26.07 7.38 -4.45
C PRO A 4 26.01 6.79 -5.87
N PRO A 5 25.94 7.61 -6.93
CA PRO A 5 25.85 7.13 -8.31
C PRO A 5 26.92 6.10 -8.72
N PRO A 6 28.21 6.22 -8.34
CA PRO A 6 29.22 5.23 -8.71
C PRO A 6 28.94 3.82 -8.15
N LYS A 7 28.38 3.72 -6.94
CA LYS A 7 28.01 2.42 -6.35
C LYS A 7 26.84 1.78 -7.10
N LYS A 8 25.86 2.59 -7.50
CA LYS A 8 24.73 2.12 -8.32
C LYS A 8 25.19 1.61 -9.68
N VAL A 9 26.07 2.34 -10.36
CA VAL A 9 26.61 1.94 -11.68
C VAL A 9 27.43 0.66 -11.58
N ALA A 10 28.19 0.46 -10.51
CA ALA A 10 28.95 -0.77 -10.29
C ALA A 10 28.07 -2.03 -10.15
N ARG A 11 26.77 -1.86 -9.87
CA ARG A 11 25.78 -2.93 -9.71
C ARG A 11 24.71 -2.92 -10.80
N ILE A 12 24.98 -2.29 -11.94
CA ILE A 12 23.98 -2.14 -13.01
C ILE A 12 23.51 -3.49 -13.56
N ASP A 13 24.40 -4.47 -13.61
CA ASP A 13 24.11 -5.84 -14.08
C ASP A 13 23.29 -6.66 -13.07
N ASP A 14 23.19 -6.20 -11.81
CA ASP A 14 22.37 -6.84 -10.77
C ASP A 14 20.88 -6.41 -10.86
N ILE A 15 20.56 -5.37 -11.64
CA ILE A 15 19.20 -4.79 -11.71
C ILE A 15 18.20 -5.85 -12.19
N GLY A 16 17.17 -6.09 -11.38
CA GLY A 16 16.14 -7.11 -11.63
C GLY A 16 16.44 -8.46 -10.96
N GLY A 17 17.65 -8.64 -10.43
CA GLY A 17 17.99 -9.72 -9.52
C GLY A 17 17.49 -9.47 -8.09
N PRO A 18 17.57 -10.49 -7.21
CA PRO A 18 17.00 -10.45 -5.86
C PRO A 18 17.65 -9.42 -4.93
N ASP A 19 18.87 -8.98 -5.24
CA ASP A 19 19.67 -8.10 -4.38
C ASP A 19 19.56 -6.61 -4.77
N THR A 20 18.62 -6.25 -5.63
CA THR A 20 18.38 -4.86 -6.05
C THR A 20 16.92 -4.46 -5.93
N HIS A 21 16.68 -3.24 -5.44
CA HIS A 21 15.36 -2.63 -5.37
C HIS A 21 15.35 -1.31 -6.14
N SER A 22 15.28 -1.42 -7.47
CA SER A 22 15.36 -0.28 -8.38
C SER A 22 13.97 0.24 -8.77
N ASN A 23 13.87 1.54 -9.01
CA ASN A 23 12.74 2.15 -9.69
C ASN A 23 13.21 2.65 -11.06
N PHE A 24 12.37 2.53 -12.08
CA PHE A 24 12.70 3.03 -13.42
C PHE A 24 12.75 4.57 -13.49
N PRO A 25 13.60 5.15 -14.36
CA PRO A 25 13.71 6.60 -14.53
C PRO A 25 12.40 7.30 -14.95
N TRP A 26 12.20 8.54 -14.52
CA TRP A 26 10.99 9.32 -14.84
C TRP A 26 10.71 9.47 -16.34
N GLY A 27 11.75 9.54 -17.18
CA GLY A 27 11.58 9.59 -18.64
C GLY A 27 10.87 8.37 -19.20
N TRP A 28 11.12 7.18 -18.64
CA TRP A 28 10.43 5.95 -19.03
C TRP A 28 8.99 5.91 -18.51
N ALA A 29 8.70 6.50 -17.35
CA ALA A 29 7.33 6.66 -16.86
C ALA A 29 6.50 7.55 -17.81
N MET A 30 7.07 8.67 -18.28
CA MET A 30 6.43 9.51 -19.30
C MET A 30 6.26 8.78 -20.63
N ALA A 31 7.31 8.09 -21.10
CA ALA A 31 7.27 7.36 -22.36
C ALA A 31 6.18 6.28 -22.36
N ALA A 32 6.05 5.53 -21.26
CA ALA A 32 5.05 4.49 -21.07
C ALA A 32 3.60 5.02 -21.13
N ASN A 33 3.40 6.31 -20.86
CA ASN A 33 2.08 6.95 -20.93
C ASN A 33 1.78 7.61 -22.28
N THR A 34 2.71 7.63 -23.24
CA THR A 34 2.51 8.27 -24.54
C THR A 34 1.22 7.75 -25.20
N PRO A 35 0.31 8.63 -25.68
CA PRO A 35 0.48 10.07 -25.89
C PRO A 35 0.04 10.98 -24.71
N LEU A 36 -0.30 10.41 -23.56
CA LEU A 36 -0.90 11.13 -22.45
C LEU A 36 0.13 11.97 -21.67
N LYS A 37 -0.32 13.12 -21.17
CA LYS A 37 0.50 14.00 -20.33
C LYS A 37 0.74 13.40 -18.93
N ARG A 38 1.99 13.47 -18.47
CA ARG A 38 2.45 13.13 -17.10
C ARG A 38 2.37 11.63 -16.76
N TYR A 39 2.38 11.30 -15.47
CA TYR A 39 2.38 9.94 -14.95
C TYR A 39 1.69 9.83 -13.59
N LYS A 40 1.78 8.65 -12.97
CA LYS A 40 1.25 8.33 -11.64
C LYS A 40 1.40 9.48 -10.65
N GLN A 41 0.36 9.69 -9.83
CA GLN A 41 0.18 10.78 -8.87
C GLN A 41 -0.38 12.08 -9.47
N ASN A 42 -0.34 12.30 -10.78
CA ASN A 42 -0.97 13.48 -11.40
C ASN A 42 -2.43 13.22 -11.81
N THR A 43 -3.19 14.29 -12.00
CA THR A 43 -4.59 14.26 -12.47
C THR A 43 -4.73 14.43 -13.98
N HIS A 44 -3.64 14.71 -14.71
CA HIS A 44 -3.56 14.62 -16.18
C HIS A 44 -3.72 13.18 -16.66
N GLY A 45 -4.01 12.99 -17.94
CA GLY A 45 -4.33 11.70 -18.55
C GLY A 45 -3.35 10.59 -18.21
N GLY A 46 -2.04 10.85 -18.21
CA GLY A 46 -1.03 9.83 -17.91
C GLY A 46 -1.01 9.38 -16.44
N GLY A 47 -1.67 10.10 -15.54
CA GLY A 47 -1.80 9.73 -14.14
C GLY A 47 -3.12 9.03 -13.78
N ILE A 48 -4.17 9.16 -14.62
CA ILE A 48 -5.53 8.69 -14.29
C ILE A 48 -6.21 7.82 -15.35
N ARG A 49 -5.61 7.65 -16.54
CA ARG A 49 -6.21 6.87 -17.62
C ARG A 49 -5.53 5.51 -17.75
N ASP A 50 -6.19 4.51 -17.21
CA ASP A 50 -5.77 3.11 -17.29
C ASP A 50 -6.63 2.30 -18.27
N PRO A 51 -6.11 1.19 -18.83
CA PRO A 51 -6.91 0.28 -19.64
C PRO A 51 -7.92 -0.48 -18.77
N LEU A 52 -9.19 -0.50 -19.19
CA LEU A 52 -10.24 -1.34 -18.60
C LEU A 52 -10.69 -2.38 -19.63
N VAL A 53 -10.52 -3.67 -19.29
CA VAL A 53 -10.99 -4.79 -20.11
C VAL A 53 -12.10 -5.53 -19.36
N ILE A 54 -13.26 -5.65 -19.98
CA ILE A 54 -14.42 -6.37 -19.42
C ILE A 54 -14.71 -7.57 -20.31
N SER A 55 -14.74 -8.77 -19.72
CA SER A 55 -15.10 -10.01 -20.41
C SER A 55 -16.25 -10.70 -19.67
N TRP A 56 -17.41 -10.75 -20.31
CA TRP A 56 -18.56 -11.52 -19.84
C TRP A 56 -19.31 -12.13 -21.02
N PRO A 57 -18.77 -13.21 -21.63
CA PRO A 57 -19.30 -13.74 -22.88
C PRO A 57 -20.78 -14.15 -22.84
N GLN A 58 -21.28 -14.58 -21.67
CA GLN A 58 -22.67 -15.00 -21.51
C GLN A 58 -23.65 -13.81 -21.33
N GLY A 59 -23.18 -12.63 -20.92
CA GLY A 59 -24.06 -11.50 -20.61
C GLY A 59 -23.81 -10.21 -21.40
N LEU A 60 -22.70 -10.12 -22.12
CA LEU A 60 -22.45 -9.03 -23.06
C LEU A 60 -22.51 -9.53 -24.51
N PRO A 61 -23.11 -8.76 -25.43
CA PRO A 61 -23.06 -9.07 -26.86
C PRO A 61 -21.68 -8.75 -27.46
N ALA A 62 -20.95 -7.80 -26.87
CA ALA A 62 -19.72 -7.27 -27.41
C ALA A 62 -18.61 -8.33 -27.53
N ARG A 63 -17.86 -8.33 -28.65
CA ARG A 63 -16.73 -9.25 -28.89
C ARG A 63 -15.52 -8.51 -29.45
N GLY A 64 -14.64 -8.07 -28.55
CA GLY A 64 -13.41 -7.35 -28.91
C GLY A 64 -13.64 -5.91 -29.36
N GLU A 65 -14.84 -5.36 -29.14
CA GLU A 65 -15.17 -3.98 -29.46
C GLU A 65 -14.57 -2.99 -28.46
N LEU A 66 -14.30 -1.77 -28.93
CA LEU A 66 -13.88 -0.66 -28.09
C LEU A 66 -15.10 0.15 -27.61
N ARG A 67 -14.97 0.73 -26.41
CA ARG A 67 -15.89 1.72 -25.84
C ARG A 67 -15.07 2.94 -25.44
N HIS A 68 -15.47 4.11 -25.92
CA HIS A 68 -14.74 5.37 -25.71
C HIS A 68 -15.44 6.32 -24.73
N GLY A 69 -16.61 5.95 -24.22
CA GLY A 69 -17.31 6.69 -23.18
C GLY A 69 -16.44 6.82 -21.93
N PHE A 70 -16.57 7.96 -21.24
CA PHE A 70 -15.88 8.18 -19.98
C PHE A 70 -16.42 7.25 -18.90
N ALA A 71 -15.52 6.58 -18.19
CA ALA A 71 -15.81 5.78 -17.01
C ALA A 71 -14.70 5.98 -15.98
N HIS A 72 -15.05 5.87 -14.71
CA HIS A 72 -14.13 6.00 -13.59
C HIS A 72 -14.18 4.76 -12.69
N ALA A 73 -13.14 4.53 -11.89
CA ALA A 73 -13.07 3.34 -11.02
C ALA A 73 -14.25 3.26 -10.03
N THR A 74 -14.80 4.41 -9.61
CA THR A 74 -16.00 4.50 -8.75
C THR A 74 -17.26 3.94 -9.41
N ASP A 75 -17.28 3.84 -10.73
CA ASP A 75 -18.44 3.42 -11.52
C ASP A 75 -18.56 1.89 -11.60
N LEU A 76 -17.52 1.16 -11.20
CA LEU A 76 -17.50 -0.31 -11.23
C LEU A 76 -18.54 -0.93 -10.30
N VAL A 77 -18.62 -0.46 -9.06
CA VAL A 77 -19.58 -0.99 -8.07
C VAL A 77 -21.04 -0.80 -8.53
N PRO A 78 -21.51 0.42 -8.88
CA PRO A 78 -22.87 0.60 -9.37
C PRO A 78 -23.13 -0.18 -10.67
N THR A 79 -22.16 -0.27 -11.58
CA THR A 79 -22.29 -1.07 -12.81
C THR A 79 -22.49 -2.55 -12.49
N LEU A 80 -21.70 -3.13 -11.58
CA LEU A 80 -21.84 -4.55 -11.20
C LEU A 80 -23.18 -4.82 -10.52
N LEU A 81 -23.63 -3.92 -9.64
CA LEU A 81 -24.95 -4.03 -8.99
C LEU A 81 -26.09 -3.99 -10.01
N ASP A 82 -26.03 -3.07 -10.98
CA ASP A 82 -27.02 -2.95 -12.06
C ASP A 82 -27.05 -4.22 -12.93
N LEU A 83 -25.88 -4.72 -13.36
CA LEU A 83 -25.78 -5.97 -14.13
C LEU A 83 -26.33 -7.19 -13.38
N LEU A 84 -26.24 -7.21 -12.05
CA LEU A 84 -26.76 -8.27 -11.19
C LEU A 84 -28.23 -8.07 -10.78
N GLY A 85 -28.83 -6.91 -11.10
CA GLY A 85 -30.17 -6.55 -10.62
C GLY A 85 -30.25 -6.39 -9.10
N LEU A 86 -29.16 -5.97 -8.45
CA LEU A 86 -29.07 -5.81 -7.01
C LEU A 86 -29.12 -4.33 -6.61
N PRO A 87 -29.78 -3.98 -5.49
CA PRO A 87 -29.73 -2.62 -4.96
C PRO A 87 -28.38 -2.35 -4.28
N ALA A 88 -28.02 -1.07 -4.20
CA ALA A 88 -26.91 -0.64 -3.34
C ALA A 88 -27.19 -0.96 -1.86
N LEU A 89 -26.14 -1.37 -1.14
CA LEU A 89 -26.22 -1.66 0.28
C LEU A 89 -26.51 -0.37 1.06
N ARG A 90 -27.63 -0.34 1.79
CA ARG A 90 -28.02 0.84 2.57
C ARG A 90 -27.40 0.86 3.96
N GLN A 91 -27.25 -0.30 4.60
CA GLN A 91 -26.74 -0.42 5.95
C GLN A 91 -25.85 -1.63 6.13
N ARG A 92 -24.84 -1.50 6.99
CA ARG A 92 -23.99 -2.60 7.45
C ARG A 92 -23.78 -2.49 8.96
N GLN A 93 -24.12 -3.56 9.69
CA GLN A 93 -23.99 -3.61 11.16
C GLN A 93 -24.69 -2.44 11.87
N GLY A 94 -25.89 -2.06 11.40
CA GLY A 94 -26.69 -0.97 11.98
C GLY A 94 -26.16 0.44 11.69
N ARG A 95 -25.18 0.60 10.78
CA ARG A 95 -24.68 1.90 10.32
C ARG A 95 -25.04 2.11 8.85
N ASP A 96 -25.43 3.32 8.50
CA ASP A 96 -25.68 3.71 7.11
C ASP A 96 -24.38 3.63 6.30
N CYS A 97 -24.49 3.08 5.10
CA CYS A 97 -23.39 3.10 4.14
C CYS A 97 -23.30 4.49 3.50
N LEU A 98 -22.07 4.89 3.13
CA LEU A 98 -21.89 6.07 2.30
C LEU A 98 -22.59 5.87 0.95
N PRO A 99 -23.17 6.93 0.36
CA PRO A 99 -23.67 6.88 -1.01
C PRO A 99 -22.57 6.45 -1.99
N LEU A 100 -22.96 5.80 -3.08
CA LEU A 100 -22.04 5.55 -4.19
C LEU A 100 -21.83 6.85 -4.97
N ASP A 101 -20.58 7.29 -5.12
CA ASP A 101 -20.23 8.47 -5.92
C ASP A 101 -20.17 8.19 -7.44
N GLY A 102 -20.14 6.91 -7.83
CA GLY A 102 -20.11 6.49 -9.22
C GLY A 102 -21.49 6.29 -9.84
N GLU A 103 -21.49 6.15 -11.17
CA GLU A 103 -22.68 5.88 -11.98
C GLU A 103 -22.56 4.55 -12.73
N SER A 104 -23.67 3.85 -12.97
CA SER A 104 -23.62 2.63 -13.78
C SER A 104 -23.42 2.97 -15.26
N PHE A 105 -22.43 2.37 -15.89
CA PHE A 105 -22.24 2.39 -17.35
C PHE A 105 -22.72 1.09 -18.01
N ALA A 106 -23.53 0.27 -17.33
CA ALA A 106 -24.00 -1.01 -17.85
C ALA A 106 -24.71 -0.90 -19.21
N ALA A 107 -25.42 0.21 -19.44
CA ALA A 107 -26.05 0.51 -20.73
C ALA A 107 -25.01 0.62 -21.86
N ALA A 108 -23.90 1.34 -21.63
CA ALA A 108 -22.82 1.52 -22.60
C ALA A 108 -22.08 0.21 -22.95
N LEU A 109 -22.15 -0.80 -22.08
CA LEU A 109 -21.61 -2.14 -22.38
C LEU A 109 -22.45 -2.88 -23.43
N LYS A 110 -23.75 -2.62 -23.48
CA LYS A 110 -24.70 -3.27 -24.40
C LYS A 110 -24.92 -2.45 -25.66
N ASP A 111 -24.96 -1.13 -25.54
CA ASP A 111 -25.17 -0.18 -26.64
C ASP A 111 -24.01 0.83 -26.68
N PRO A 112 -23.17 0.83 -27.72
CA PRO A 112 -22.08 1.81 -27.87
C PRO A 112 -22.54 3.27 -27.92
N ALA A 113 -23.81 3.55 -28.27
CA ALA A 113 -24.36 4.89 -28.34
C ALA A 113 -24.94 5.38 -27.01
N ALA A 114 -25.11 4.49 -26.03
CA ALA A 114 -25.59 4.88 -24.71
C ALA A 114 -24.51 5.70 -23.97
N SER A 115 -24.95 6.73 -23.25
CA SER A 115 -24.05 7.48 -22.39
C SER A 115 -23.48 6.58 -21.29
N SER A 116 -22.19 6.73 -21.01
CA SER A 116 -21.51 6.04 -19.93
C SER A 116 -21.59 6.79 -18.59
N ARG A 117 -21.89 8.09 -18.60
CA ARG A 117 -21.95 8.94 -17.41
C ARG A 117 -22.72 10.24 -17.69
N GLN A 118 -23.46 10.75 -16.71
CA GLN A 118 -24.17 12.04 -16.77
C GLN A 118 -23.54 13.10 -15.85
N GLY A 119 -23.08 12.72 -14.67
CA GLY A 119 -22.55 13.63 -13.67
C GLY A 119 -21.07 13.94 -13.84
N PRO A 120 -20.57 15.00 -13.16
CA PRO A 120 -19.15 15.31 -13.13
C PRO A 120 -18.34 14.20 -12.46
N GLN A 121 -17.05 14.12 -12.81
CA GLN A 121 -16.06 13.33 -12.07
C GLN A 121 -14.90 14.22 -11.69
N TYR A 122 -14.73 14.46 -10.39
CA TYR A 122 -13.59 15.21 -9.86
C TYR A 122 -12.39 14.29 -9.59
N PHE A 123 -11.22 14.90 -9.54
CA PHE A 123 -9.94 14.29 -9.22
C PHE A 123 -9.17 15.21 -8.27
N GLU A 124 -8.57 14.64 -7.22
CA GLU A 124 -7.59 15.30 -6.37
C GLU A 124 -6.52 14.29 -5.95
N MET A 125 -5.25 14.68 -6.05
CA MET A 125 -4.14 13.89 -5.52
C MET A 125 -2.95 14.81 -5.22
N PHE A 126 -2.54 14.89 -3.95
CA PHE A 126 -1.43 15.73 -3.48
C PHE A 126 -1.50 17.18 -4.00
N GLY A 127 -2.71 17.74 -4.05
CA GLY A 127 -2.94 19.10 -4.51
C GLY A 127 -3.14 19.25 -6.02
N HIS A 128 -2.83 18.22 -6.82
CA HIS A 128 -3.24 18.19 -8.23
C HIS A 128 -4.75 18.08 -8.34
N ARG A 129 -5.35 18.82 -9.28
CA ARG A 129 -6.81 18.93 -9.39
C ARG A 129 -7.26 18.62 -10.80
N GLY A 130 -8.46 18.08 -10.95
CA GLY A 130 -9.07 17.91 -12.24
C GLY A 130 -10.55 17.64 -12.16
N LEU A 131 -11.30 18.01 -13.19
CA LEU A 131 -12.72 17.72 -13.32
C LEU A 131 -13.00 17.33 -14.75
N TRP A 132 -13.65 16.18 -14.96
CA TRP A 132 -14.29 15.85 -16.21
C TRP A 132 -15.79 16.07 -16.13
N GLN A 133 -16.38 16.66 -17.18
CA GLN A 133 -17.83 16.75 -17.36
C GLN A 133 -18.15 16.94 -18.85
N ASP A 134 -19.11 16.15 -19.36
CA ASP A 134 -19.66 16.27 -20.73
C ASP A 134 -18.59 16.33 -21.83
N GLY A 135 -17.54 15.50 -21.70
CA GLY A 135 -16.44 15.44 -22.66
C GLY A 135 -15.34 16.48 -22.44
N TRP A 136 -15.55 17.48 -21.57
CA TRP A 136 -14.57 18.50 -21.23
C TRP A 136 -13.83 18.16 -19.96
N LYS A 137 -12.56 18.59 -19.89
CA LYS A 137 -11.73 18.44 -18.70
C LYS A 137 -11.01 19.73 -18.36
N ALA A 138 -11.18 20.18 -17.12
CA ALA A 138 -10.31 21.18 -16.49
C ALA A 138 -9.28 20.44 -15.64
N VAL A 139 -8.01 20.86 -15.67
CA VAL A 139 -6.94 20.21 -14.89
C VAL A 139 -5.89 21.22 -14.47
N ALA A 140 -5.34 21.05 -13.26
CA ALA A 140 -4.27 21.89 -12.73
C ALA A 140 -3.17 21.03 -12.12
N PHE A 141 -1.94 21.28 -12.57
CA PHE A 141 -0.73 20.76 -11.91
C PHE A 141 -0.38 21.66 -10.73
N HIS A 142 0.09 21.05 -9.64
CA HIS A 142 0.42 21.71 -8.40
C HIS A 142 1.85 21.37 -8.00
N PRO A 143 2.79 22.33 -8.02
CA PRO A 143 4.11 22.13 -7.44
C PRO A 143 4.00 22.15 -5.91
N PRO A 144 4.42 21.08 -5.20
CA PRO A 144 4.32 21.04 -3.73
C PRO A 144 5.05 22.21 -3.05
N GLY A 145 4.44 22.75 -2.01
CA GLY A 145 4.90 23.88 -1.21
C GLY A 145 4.52 25.26 -1.78
N GLN A 146 3.83 25.31 -2.91
CA GLN A 146 3.37 26.57 -3.51
C GLN A 146 1.94 26.92 -3.07
N PRO A 147 1.52 28.20 -3.15
CA PRO A 147 0.12 28.56 -2.97
C PRO A 147 -0.76 27.96 -4.07
N PHE A 148 -1.88 27.33 -3.71
CA PHE A 148 -2.82 26.74 -4.68
C PHE A 148 -3.41 27.73 -5.69
N ASP A 149 -3.50 29.01 -5.34
CA ASP A 149 -3.99 30.06 -6.23
C ASP A 149 -2.98 30.43 -7.35
N ALA A 150 -1.73 29.98 -7.22
CA ALA A 150 -0.71 30.16 -8.25
C ALA A 150 -0.76 29.06 -9.33
N ASP A 151 -1.52 27.99 -9.12
CA ASP A 151 -1.64 26.92 -10.11
C ASP A 151 -2.37 27.42 -11.35
N VAL A 152 -1.87 26.99 -12.51
CA VAL A 152 -2.49 27.28 -13.81
C VAL A 152 -3.48 26.17 -14.15
N TRP A 153 -4.74 26.56 -14.36
CA TRP A 153 -5.76 25.67 -14.88
C TRP A 153 -5.73 25.63 -16.41
N GLU A 154 -5.72 24.42 -16.94
CA GLU A 154 -5.78 24.11 -18.37
C GLU A 154 -7.18 23.56 -18.71
N LEU A 155 -7.62 23.70 -19.96
CA LEU A 155 -8.91 23.20 -20.45
C LEU A 155 -8.74 22.36 -21.70
N TYR A 156 -9.38 21.18 -21.73
CA TYR A 156 -9.30 20.24 -22.84
C TYR A 156 -10.69 19.70 -23.22
N HIS A 157 -10.91 19.43 -24.52
CA HIS A 157 -12.08 18.69 -25.00
C HIS A 157 -11.66 17.26 -25.35
N LEU A 158 -11.84 16.32 -24.41
CA LEU A 158 -11.27 14.98 -24.50
C LEU A 158 -11.89 14.10 -25.59
N ALA A 159 -13.10 14.45 -26.08
CA ALA A 159 -13.71 13.77 -27.21
C ALA A 159 -12.92 13.98 -28.52
N GLU A 160 -12.20 15.10 -28.62
CA GLU A 160 -11.39 15.47 -29.78
C GLU A 160 -9.89 15.35 -29.50
N ASP A 161 -9.46 15.61 -28.26
CA ASP A 161 -8.07 15.59 -27.82
C ASP A 161 -7.93 14.85 -26.48
N PHE A 162 -8.01 13.52 -26.55
CA PHE A 162 -7.91 12.66 -25.38
C PHE A 162 -6.53 12.67 -24.70
N ALA A 163 -5.52 13.19 -25.40
CA ALA A 163 -4.14 13.28 -24.96
C ALA A 163 -3.83 14.62 -24.26
N GLU A 164 -4.80 15.54 -24.24
CA GLU A 164 -4.69 16.85 -23.60
C GLU A 164 -3.59 17.72 -24.22
N ASN A 165 -3.39 17.70 -25.54
CA ASN A 165 -2.31 18.45 -26.18
C ASN A 165 -2.60 19.95 -26.34
N THR A 166 -3.85 20.31 -26.63
CA THR A 166 -4.26 21.68 -26.99
C THR A 166 -5.05 22.31 -25.87
N ASP A 167 -4.41 23.23 -25.13
CA ASP A 167 -5.08 23.98 -24.08
C ASP A 167 -6.04 25.03 -24.67
N LEU A 168 -7.32 24.91 -24.32
CA LEU A 168 -8.41 25.75 -24.77
C LEU A 168 -8.79 26.83 -23.74
N ALA A 169 -8.08 26.95 -22.61
CA ALA A 169 -8.41 27.86 -21.52
C ALA A 169 -8.57 29.31 -22.00
N ALA A 170 -7.63 29.78 -22.83
CA ALA A 170 -7.64 31.15 -23.35
C ALA A 170 -8.79 31.43 -24.35
N THR A 171 -9.27 30.40 -25.05
CA THR A 171 -10.34 30.54 -26.06
C THR A 171 -11.73 30.27 -25.49
N HIS A 172 -11.83 29.53 -24.38
CA HIS A 172 -13.08 29.19 -23.71
C HIS A 172 -13.02 29.47 -22.19
N PRO A 173 -12.74 30.71 -21.76
CA PRO A 173 -12.52 31.04 -20.35
C PRO A 173 -13.77 30.81 -19.49
N ASP A 174 -14.97 31.09 -20.01
CA ASP A 174 -16.23 30.88 -19.29
C ASP A 174 -16.48 29.41 -18.99
N ARG A 175 -16.12 28.52 -19.94
CA ARG A 175 -16.24 27.08 -19.76
C ARG A 175 -15.24 26.58 -18.72
N LEU A 176 -14.00 27.07 -18.77
CA LEU A 176 -13.01 26.72 -17.76
C LEU A 176 -13.51 27.14 -16.37
N LYS A 177 -13.98 28.38 -16.23
CA LYS A 177 -14.53 28.87 -14.97
C LYS A 177 -15.67 27.98 -14.46
N ALA A 178 -16.62 27.60 -15.31
CA ALA A 178 -17.75 26.75 -14.91
C ALA A 178 -17.30 25.36 -14.41
N LEU A 179 -16.28 24.77 -15.04
CA LEU A 179 -15.71 23.50 -14.58
C LEU A 179 -14.93 23.66 -13.28
N VAL A 180 -14.15 24.73 -13.10
CA VAL A 180 -13.45 25.00 -11.84
C VAL A 180 -14.44 25.23 -10.69
N ASP A 181 -15.51 25.99 -10.92
CA ASP A 181 -16.58 26.19 -9.92
C ASP A 181 -17.26 24.86 -9.56
N THR A 182 -17.44 23.96 -10.53
CA THR A 182 -17.98 22.63 -10.28
C THR A 182 -17.00 21.75 -9.51
N TRP A 183 -15.71 21.86 -9.79
CA TRP A 183 -14.68 21.14 -9.05
C TRP A 183 -14.70 21.50 -7.56
N TRP A 184 -14.81 22.78 -7.21
CA TRP A 184 -14.88 23.21 -5.81
C TRP A 184 -16.13 22.68 -5.10
N ARG A 185 -17.29 22.65 -5.77
CA ARG A 185 -18.52 22.06 -5.22
C ARG A 185 -18.37 20.56 -4.96
N GLU A 186 -17.79 19.82 -5.91
CA GLU A 186 -17.55 18.38 -5.74
C GLU A 186 -16.50 18.10 -4.66
N ALA A 187 -15.46 18.93 -4.57
CA ALA A 187 -14.43 18.83 -3.53
C ALA A 187 -15.02 19.02 -2.12
N GLU A 188 -15.92 19.98 -1.94
CA GLU A 188 -16.63 20.17 -0.66
C GLU A 188 -17.55 18.98 -0.36
N ARG A 189 -18.37 18.56 -1.34
CA ARG A 189 -19.28 17.40 -1.21
C ARG A 189 -18.54 16.12 -0.81
N CYS A 190 -17.35 15.91 -1.37
CA CYS A 190 -16.52 14.73 -1.16
C CYS A 190 -15.50 14.89 -0.02
N GLN A 191 -15.60 15.96 0.78
CA GLN A 191 -14.75 16.22 1.94
C GLN A 191 -13.24 16.24 1.62
N VAL A 192 -12.89 16.76 0.45
CA VAL A 192 -11.50 16.91 -0.01
C VAL A 192 -10.78 18.06 0.71
N LEU A 193 -11.54 19.05 1.19
CA LEU A 193 -11.00 20.28 1.75
C LEU A 193 -10.67 20.13 3.26
N PRO A 194 -9.60 20.79 3.75
CA PRO A 194 -8.66 21.63 3.02
C PRO A 194 -7.69 20.82 2.15
N LEU A 195 -7.18 21.43 1.07
CA LEU A 195 -6.15 20.81 0.24
C LEU A 195 -4.85 20.65 1.02
N ASP A 196 -4.19 19.50 0.83
CA ASP A 196 -2.98 19.12 1.55
C ASP A 196 -2.00 18.38 0.63
N ASP A 197 -0.92 19.08 0.29
CA ASP A 197 0.17 18.64 -0.58
C ASP A 197 1.35 18.03 0.21
N ARG A 198 1.27 17.96 1.55
CA ARG A 198 2.35 17.49 2.41
C ARG A 198 2.52 15.97 2.32
N PHE A 199 3.29 15.49 1.36
CA PHE A 199 3.49 14.04 1.17
C PHE A 199 3.98 13.33 2.45
N ALA A 200 5.18 13.65 2.94
CA ALA A 200 5.79 12.91 4.06
C ALA A 200 4.99 13.02 5.38
N ALA A 201 4.51 14.22 5.71
CA ALA A 201 3.74 14.45 6.93
C ALA A 201 2.39 13.71 6.88
N ARG A 202 1.66 13.77 5.75
CA ARG A 202 0.38 13.08 5.57
C ARG A 202 0.53 11.57 5.64
N PHE A 203 1.61 11.02 5.07
CA PHE A 203 1.92 9.58 5.23
C PHE A 203 2.20 9.21 6.68
N ALA A 204 2.94 10.03 7.43
CA ALA A 204 3.20 9.80 8.85
C ALA A 204 1.91 9.86 9.70
N GLU A 205 1.05 10.84 9.45
CA GLU A 205 -0.27 10.99 10.11
C GLU A 205 -1.19 9.79 9.80
N ASN A 206 -1.28 9.36 8.55
CA ASN A 206 -2.08 8.18 8.16
C ASN A 206 -1.59 6.91 8.85
N GLY A 207 -0.28 6.72 8.99
CA GLY A 207 0.29 5.59 9.70
C GLY A 207 -0.17 5.48 11.16
N GLN A 208 -0.64 6.57 11.79
CA GLN A 208 -1.14 6.56 13.16
C GLN A 208 -2.61 6.08 13.27
N ARG A 209 -3.38 6.15 12.17
CA ARG A 209 -4.85 5.98 12.19
C ARG A 209 -5.33 4.52 12.18
N VAL A 210 -4.52 3.59 11.65
CA VAL A 210 -5.06 2.29 11.16
C VAL A 210 -5.23 1.21 12.26
N GLN A 211 -4.59 1.35 13.42
CA GLN A 211 -4.48 0.23 14.38
C GLN A 211 -5.52 0.26 15.52
N GLY A 212 -6.28 1.35 15.67
CA GLY A 212 -7.28 1.52 16.72
C GLY A 212 -6.78 1.09 18.11
N HIS A 213 -7.66 0.48 18.90
CA HIS A 213 -7.35 -0.09 20.22
C HIS A 213 -6.99 -1.59 20.16
N ARG A 214 -6.64 -2.12 18.98
CA ARG A 214 -6.35 -3.55 18.85
C ARG A 214 -4.93 -3.83 19.32
N HIS A 215 -4.82 -4.66 20.35
CA HIS A 215 -3.53 -5.05 20.95
C HIS A 215 -3.18 -6.51 20.71
N GLN A 216 -4.08 -7.29 20.10
CA GLN A 216 -3.86 -8.71 19.86
C GLN A 216 -4.35 -9.11 18.46
N PHE A 217 -3.49 -9.80 17.74
CA PHE A 217 -3.70 -10.29 16.38
C PHE A 217 -3.47 -11.79 16.39
N VAL A 218 -4.53 -12.57 16.18
CA VAL A 218 -4.46 -14.03 16.06
C VAL A 218 -4.59 -14.38 14.58
N MET A 219 -3.55 -15.02 14.05
CA MET A 219 -3.40 -15.30 12.63
C MET A 219 -3.22 -16.80 12.44
N HIS A 220 -4.12 -17.44 11.69
CA HIS A 220 -4.13 -18.89 11.50
C HIS A 220 -3.30 -19.30 10.30
N ALA A 221 -2.66 -20.47 10.38
CA ALA A 221 -1.99 -21.05 9.21
C ALA A 221 -2.99 -21.27 8.07
N GLY A 222 -2.54 -21.05 6.83
CA GLY A 222 -3.39 -21.13 5.64
C GLY A 222 -4.18 -19.87 5.33
N MET A 223 -4.06 -18.80 6.12
CA MET A 223 -4.65 -17.52 5.76
C MET A 223 -3.96 -16.87 4.55
N GLY A 224 -4.69 -15.98 3.88
CA GLY A 224 -4.17 -15.18 2.78
C GLY A 224 -3.18 -14.12 3.26
N HIS A 225 -2.47 -13.54 2.29
CA HIS A 225 -1.52 -12.45 2.51
C HIS A 225 -2.21 -11.26 3.19
N LEU A 226 -1.57 -10.70 4.22
CA LEU A 226 -2.09 -9.56 4.96
C LEU A 226 -1.34 -8.29 4.57
N PRO A 227 -1.99 -7.30 3.91
CA PRO A 227 -1.35 -6.03 3.59
C PRO A 227 -0.81 -5.33 4.83
N THR A 228 0.33 -4.64 4.71
CA THR A 228 1.00 -3.96 5.84
C THR A 228 0.05 -3.08 6.65
N ASP A 229 -0.86 -2.37 5.99
CA ASP A 229 -1.76 -1.43 6.66
C ASP A 229 -2.67 -2.09 7.70
N VAL A 230 -3.03 -3.37 7.49
CA VAL A 230 -3.90 -4.14 8.41
C VAL A 230 -3.14 -5.20 9.22
N ALA A 231 -1.83 -5.32 9.00
CA ALA A 231 -0.94 -6.17 9.79
C ALA A 231 -0.63 -5.57 11.17
N PRO A 232 -0.16 -6.35 12.17
CA PRO A 232 0.21 -5.81 13.47
C PRO A 232 1.31 -4.76 13.35
N ASP A 233 1.04 -3.55 13.85
CA ASP A 233 2.01 -2.47 13.82
C ASP A 233 2.96 -2.52 15.03
N VAL A 234 4.12 -3.12 14.83
CA VAL A 234 5.17 -3.25 15.84
C VAL A 234 6.03 -1.99 16.00
N ARG A 235 5.80 -0.94 15.20
CA ARG A 235 6.58 0.30 15.26
C ARG A 235 6.44 0.94 16.63
N GLY A 236 7.57 1.12 17.29
CA GLY A 236 7.66 1.76 18.59
C GLY A 236 6.88 1.17 19.73
N ARG A 237 6.67 -0.15 19.68
CA ARG A 237 5.97 -0.87 20.73
C ARG A 237 6.84 -2.00 21.25
N HIS A 238 6.55 -2.38 22.49
CA HIS A 238 6.91 -3.71 22.95
C HIS A 238 5.96 -4.69 22.26
N TYR A 239 6.46 -5.82 21.78
CA TYR A 239 5.62 -6.82 21.18
C TYR A 239 6.06 -8.24 21.54
N ARG A 240 5.11 -9.16 21.42
CA ARG A 240 5.33 -10.59 21.60
C ARG A 240 4.76 -11.34 20.41
N ILE A 241 5.54 -12.25 19.84
CA ILE A 241 5.11 -13.18 18.80
C ILE A 241 5.07 -14.57 19.43
N ASP A 242 3.89 -15.18 19.48
CA ASP A 242 3.69 -16.55 19.95
C ASP A 242 3.26 -17.45 18.78
N ALA A 243 4.12 -18.36 18.33
CA ALA A 243 3.76 -19.36 17.32
C ALA A 243 3.32 -20.66 17.99
N GLN A 244 2.22 -21.28 17.55
CA GLN A 244 1.82 -22.61 18.03
C GLN A 244 2.18 -23.65 16.99
N VAL A 245 3.25 -24.41 17.26
CA VAL A 245 3.79 -25.39 16.31
C VAL A 245 3.80 -26.80 16.89
N ARG A 246 3.70 -27.80 16.01
CA ARG A 246 4.07 -29.18 16.29
C ARG A 246 5.17 -29.61 15.34
N LEU A 247 6.32 -29.97 15.89
CA LEU A 247 7.46 -30.48 15.14
C LEU A 247 7.41 -32.02 15.10
N ASN A 248 7.65 -32.58 13.92
CA ASN A 248 7.84 -34.02 13.69
C ASN A 248 9.27 -34.45 14.03
N GLY A 249 10.24 -33.54 13.91
CA GLY A 249 11.63 -33.80 14.25
C GLY A 249 12.51 -32.54 14.10
N PRO A 250 13.81 -32.64 14.46
CA PRO A 250 14.74 -31.51 14.42
C PRO A 250 15.06 -31.00 13.00
N GLN A 251 14.70 -31.77 11.97
CA GLN A 251 14.80 -31.38 10.56
C GLN A 251 13.70 -30.43 10.11
N ASP A 252 12.65 -30.22 10.92
CA ASP A 252 11.59 -29.30 10.52
C ASP A 252 12.10 -27.85 10.50
N GLU A 253 11.79 -27.16 9.41
CA GLU A 253 12.28 -25.83 9.12
C GLU A 253 11.21 -24.97 8.45
N GLY A 254 11.49 -23.69 8.29
CA GLY A 254 10.65 -22.74 7.56
C GLY A 254 10.12 -21.60 8.43
N VAL A 255 9.45 -20.67 7.76
CA VAL A 255 8.94 -19.42 8.34
C VAL A 255 7.70 -19.66 9.19
N LEU A 256 7.68 -19.11 10.41
CA LEU A 256 6.50 -19.07 11.25
C LEU A 256 5.67 -17.82 10.94
N ILE A 257 6.35 -16.68 10.81
CA ILE A 257 5.79 -15.39 10.44
C ILE A 257 6.87 -14.57 9.71
N ALA A 258 6.48 -13.87 8.64
CA ALA A 258 7.31 -12.88 7.97
C ALA A 258 6.45 -11.64 7.71
N HIS A 259 6.93 -10.46 8.11
CA HIS A 259 6.35 -9.17 7.75
C HIS A 259 7.42 -8.34 7.08
N GLY A 260 7.36 -8.27 5.75
CA GLY A 260 8.15 -7.36 4.94
C GLY A 260 8.82 -8.03 3.75
N ASP A 261 10.01 -7.54 3.41
CA ASP A 261 10.82 -8.05 2.30
C ASP A 261 12.33 -7.87 2.57
N ALA A 262 13.17 -8.17 1.56
CA ALA A 262 14.63 -8.05 1.67
C ALA A 262 15.12 -6.62 1.98
N THR A 263 14.29 -5.59 1.82
CA THR A 263 14.67 -4.20 2.15
C THR A 263 14.38 -3.84 3.60
N SER A 264 13.33 -4.39 4.19
CA SER A 264 12.89 -4.05 5.54
C SER A 264 11.82 -5.03 6.01
N GLY A 265 11.85 -5.44 7.28
CA GLY A 265 10.88 -6.36 7.84
C GLY A 265 11.38 -7.14 9.04
N TYR A 266 10.54 -8.03 9.57
CA TYR A 266 10.96 -9.01 10.57
C TYR A 266 10.45 -10.40 10.21
N SER A 267 11.22 -11.42 10.60
CA SER A 267 10.81 -12.81 10.43
C SER A 267 11.19 -13.64 11.64
N LEU A 268 10.30 -14.55 12.03
CA LEU A 268 10.56 -15.62 12.99
C LEU A 268 10.44 -16.94 12.25
N TYR A 269 11.48 -17.76 12.29
CA TYR A 269 11.58 -18.99 11.50
C TYR A 269 12.42 -20.07 12.20
N LEU A 270 12.28 -21.31 11.74
CA LEU A 270 13.17 -22.42 12.11
C LEU A 270 14.14 -22.71 10.98
N GLN A 271 15.44 -22.86 11.30
CA GLN A 271 16.45 -23.28 10.33
C GLN A 271 17.57 -24.06 11.03
N GLY A 272 17.93 -25.22 10.48
CA GLY A 272 18.97 -26.07 11.07
C GLY A 272 18.66 -26.48 12.51
N GLY A 273 17.38 -26.68 12.83
CA GLY A 273 16.89 -26.99 14.17
C GLY A 273 16.86 -25.81 15.16
N LEU A 274 17.36 -24.63 14.80
CA LEU A 274 17.37 -23.44 15.67
C LEU A 274 16.17 -22.54 15.40
N LEU A 275 15.68 -21.89 16.46
CA LEU A 275 14.74 -20.78 16.34
C LEU A 275 15.51 -19.50 16.02
N VAL A 276 15.08 -18.80 14.98
CA VAL A 276 15.75 -17.60 14.48
C VAL A 276 14.76 -16.47 14.36
N HIS A 277 15.12 -15.31 14.89
CA HIS A 277 14.43 -14.05 14.65
C HIS A 277 15.38 -13.10 13.95
N ASP A 278 14.93 -12.50 12.85
CA ASP A 278 15.67 -11.49 12.13
C ASP A 278 14.85 -10.19 12.08
N LEU A 279 15.51 -9.09 12.40
CA LEU A 279 15.00 -7.74 12.17
C LEU A 279 15.85 -7.06 11.09
N ASN A 280 15.29 -6.95 9.90
CA ASN A 280 15.88 -6.29 8.75
C ASN A 280 15.43 -4.83 8.70
N ILE A 281 16.37 -3.88 8.81
CA ILE A 281 16.10 -2.44 8.71
C ILE A 281 16.96 -1.85 7.59
N GLY A 282 16.35 -1.59 6.43
CA GLY A 282 17.06 -1.00 5.28
C GLY A 282 18.15 -1.91 4.71
N GLY A 283 17.97 -3.23 4.76
CA GLY A 283 18.95 -4.25 4.37
C GLY A 283 19.97 -4.61 5.47
N VAL A 284 19.87 -3.99 6.66
CA VAL A 284 20.73 -4.32 7.80
C VAL A 284 20.02 -5.34 8.69
N HIS A 285 20.54 -6.56 8.72
CA HIS A 285 19.97 -7.69 9.46
C HIS A 285 20.50 -7.75 10.90
N GLN A 286 19.57 -7.88 11.86
CA GLN A 286 19.86 -8.06 13.28
C GLN A 286 19.27 -9.40 13.72
N ILE A 287 20.11 -10.45 13.65
CA ILE A 287 19.68 -11.84 13.81
C ILE A 287 19.96 -12.35 15.21
N VAL A 288 18.94 -12.92 15.84
CA VAL A 288 19.02 -13.67 17.09
C VAL A 288 18.72 -15.12 16.80
N ARG A 289 19.56 -16.02 17.30
CA ARG A 289 19.39 -17.48 17.18
C ARG A 289 19.27 -18.10 18.57
N SER A 290 18.52 -19.19 18.66
CA SER A 290 18.53 -20.01 19.88
C SER A 290 19.90 -20.67 20.08
N ASP A 291 20.31 -20.85 21.33
CA ASP A 291 21.54 -21.51 21.77
C ASP A 291 21.42 -23.04 21.76
N ARG A 292 20.19 -23.54 21.60
CA ARG A 292 19.86 -24.96 21.51
C ARG A 292 18.79 -25.21 20.44
N PRO A 293 18.73 -26.44 19.89
CA PRO A 293 17.67 -26.84 18.96
C PRO A 293 16.27 -26.86 19.58
N VAL A 294 15.24 -26.63 18.77
CA VAL A 294 13.85 -26.89 19.13
C VAL A 294 13.59 -28.39 19.03
N THR A 295 13.18 -29.01 20.13
CA THR A 295 12.93 -30.46 20.16
C THR A 295 11.64 -30.83 19.45
N ALA A 296 11.44 -32.12 19.14
CA ALA A 296 10.12 -32.57 18.69
C ALA A 296 9.08 -32.38 19.80
N GLY A 297 7.88 -31.91 19.43
CA GLY A 297 6.82 -31.64 20.41
C GLY A 297 5.89 -30.50 20.04
N HIS A 298 4.93 -30.24 20.93
CA HIS A 298 4.09 -29.06 20.87
C HIS A 298 4.82 -27.91 21.57
N HIS A 299 5.14 -26.87 20.80
CA HIS A 299 5.87 -25.72 21.30
C HIS A 299 5.06 -24.45 21.13
N VAL A 300 5.19 -23.57 22.12
CA VAL A 300 4.89 -22.15 21.97
C VAL A 300 6.22 -21.45 22.13
N PRO A 301 6.90 -21.03 21.06
CA PRO A 301 8.08 -20.21 21.16
C PRO A 301 7.66 -18.73 21.16
N PRO A 302 7.68 -18.04 22.30
CA PRO A 302 7.55 -16.60 22.30
C PRO A 302 8.84 -15.91 21.87
N ALA A 303 8.74 -14.87 21.06
CA ALA A 303 9.75 -13.82 21.03
C ALA A 303 9.21 -12.65 21.85
N GLN A 304 9.87 -12.27 22.95
CA GLN A 304 9.50 -11.08 23.73
C GLN A 304 10.48 -9.94 23.43
N LEU A 305 9.94 -8.81 22.99
CA LEU A 305 10.70 -7.63 22.59
C LEU A 305 10.33 -6.46 23.48
N PRO A 306 11.17 -6.06 24.45
CA PRO A 306 11.08 -4.73 25.02
C PRO A 306 11.39 -3.66 23.97
N ALA A 307 10.66 -2.54 24.00
CA ALA A 307 10.84 -1.33 23.21
C ALA A 307 12.24 -1.26 22.57
N TRP A 308 12.27 -1.59 21.26
CA TRP A 308 13.34 -1.38 20.28
C TRP A 308 14.72 -1.97 20.55
N ARG A 309 15.05 -2.40 21.77
CA ARG A 309 16.44 -2.65 22.16
C ARG A 309 16.78 -4.09 22.44
N ARG A 310 15.88 -4.94 22.90
CA ARG A 310 16.23 -6.34 23.21
C ARG A 310 15.23 -7.30 22.60
N VAL A 311 15.71 -8.41 22.06
CA VAL A 311 14.91 -9.57 21.68
C VAL A 311 15.29 -10.71 22.60
N THR A 312 14.30 -11.38 23.17
CA THR A 312 14.49 -12.67 23.82
C THR A 312 13.68 -13.73 23.09
N LEU A 313 14.39 -14.75 22.59
CA LEU A 313 13.79 -15.97 22.09
C LEU A 313 13.49 -16.91 23.25
N LEU A 314 12.29 -17.45 23.26
CA LEU A 314 11.82 -18.41 24.24
C LEU A 314 11.38 -19.69 23.52
N ILE A 315 11.66 -20.85 24.13
CA ILE A 315 11.07 -22.13 23.76
C ILE A 315 10.40 -22.67 25.02
N ASP A 316 9.10 -22.90 24.96
CA ASP A 316 8.28 -23.36 26.10
C ASP A 316 8.46 -22.50 27.37
N GLY A 317 8.61 -21.18 27.17
CA GLY A 317 8.78 -20.20 28.24
C GLY A 317 10.20 -20.09 28.80
N GLN A 318 11.16 -20.90 28.34
CA GLN A 318 12.57 -20.77 28.74
C GLN A 318 13.35 -19.92 27.73
N ALA A 319 14.17 -18.98 28.23
CA ALA A 319 15.03 -18.15 27.38
C ALA A 319 16.12 -19.01 26.74
N VAL A 320 16.24 -18.89 25.42
CA VAL A 320 17.19 -19.66 24.60
C VAL A 320 18.04 -18.77 23.71
N GLY A 321 17.86 -17.45 23.74
CA GLY A 321 18.67 -16.52 22.97
C GLY A 321 18.25 -15.10 23.30
N THR A 322 19.23 -14.22 23.47
CA THR A 322 18.97 -12.79 23.71
C THR A 322 19.98 -11.97 22.92
N ALA A 323 19.52 -10.90 22.27
CA ALA A 323 20.41 -9.91 21.71
C ALA A 323 19.85 -8.50 21.89
N GLU A 324 20.74 -7.51 21.84
CA GLU A 324 20.34 -6.12 21.72
C GLU A 324 20.28 -5.72 20.23
N HIS A 325 19.23 -5.00 19.85
CA HIS A 325 19.08 -4.38 18.54
C HIS A 325 19.49 -2.91 18.62
N ALA A 326 20.30 -2.48 17.67
CA ALA A 326 20.70 -1.09 17.49
C ALA A 326 19.57 -0.25 16.87
N HIS A 327 18.68 -0.88 16.09
CA HIS A 327 17.66 -0.19 15.29
C HIS A 327 16.29 -0.87 15.37
N GLY A 328 15.23 -0.07 15.29
CA GLY A 328 13.84 -0.51 15.15
C GLY A 328 13.10 0.29 14.08
N PHE A 329 11.83 -0.05 13.83
CA PHE A 329 11.04 0.60 12.80
C PHE A 329 10.49 1.95 13.25
N ASN A 330 10.91 3.04 12.61
CA ASN A 330 10.48 4.41 12.92
C ASN A 330 9.45 4.97 11.91
N SER A 331 9.20 4.29 10.78
CA SER A 331 8.33 4.80 9.71
C SER A 331 7.47 3.71 9.08
N LEU A 332 7.85 3.10 7.97
CA LEU A 332 7.12 1.97 7.40
C LEU A 332 7.86 0.69 7.76
N ILE A 333 7.14 -0.39 8.10
CA ILE A 333 7.76 -1.71 8.28
C ILE A 333 8.22 -2.23 6.91
N SER A 334 7.29 -2.32 5.95
CA SER A 334 7.56 -2.68 4.55
C SER A 334 6.31 -2.45 3.70
N TRP A 335 6.46 -2.42 2.38
CA TRP A 335 5.34 -2.44 1.42
C TRP A 335 4.78 -3.85 1.16
N SER A 336 5.55 -4.89 1.47
CA SER A 336 5.29 -6.26 1.03
C SER A 336 4.35 -7.06 1.93
N GLY A 337 3.86 -6.49 3.04
CA GLY A 337 2.86 -7.11 3.92
C GLY A 337 3.37 -8.28 4.75
N LEU A 338 2.45 -9.11 5.23
CA LEU A 338 2.69 -10.17 6.22
C LEU A 338 2.11 -11.52 5.79
N ASP A 339 2.91 -12.58 5.97
CA ASP A 339 2.53 -13.97 5.74
C ASP A 339 2.83 -14.87 6.97
N ILE A 340 2.07 -15.97 7.07
CA ILE A 340 2.14 -16.96 8.15
C ILE A 340 2.45 -18.33 7.56
N GLY A 341 3.48 -18.99 8.09
CA GLY A 341 3.90 -20.32 7.64
C GLY A 341 4.78 -20.35 6.38
N LEU A 342 5.03 -19.18 5.76
CA LEU A 342 5.92 -18.99 4.62
C LEU A 342 6.24 -17.50 4.44
N ASP A 343 7.18 -17.19 3.57
CA ASP A 343 7.48 -15.84 3.08
C ASP A 343 7.34 -15.81 1.55
N ARG A 344 6.21 -15.34 1.01
CA ARG A 344 5.84 -15.57 -0.41
C ARG A 344 6.66 -14.78 -1.42
N GLY A 345 7.28 -13.68 -0.99
CA GLY A 345 7.84 -12.66 -1.89
C GLY A 345 9.36 -12.66 -1.90
N SER A 346 9.91 -11.45 -1.88
CA SER A 346 11.33 -11.24 -1.60
C SER A 346 11.57 -11.54 -0.12
N PRO A 347 12.49 -12.46 0.25
CA PRO A 347 12.59 -12.95 1.61
C PRO A 347 13.06 -11.86 2.57
N VAL A 348 12.48 -11.82 3.78
CA VAL A 348 12.88 -10.87 4.83
C VAL A 348 14.29 -11.16 5.36
N SER A 349 14.70 -12.43 5.37
CA SER A 349 15.97 -12.92 5.91
C SER A 349 16.77 -13.70 4.86
N HIS A 350 17.87 -14.35 5.26
CA HIS A 350 18.80 -15.04 4.36
C HIS A 350 18.38 -16.44 3.91
N TYR A 351 17.11 -16.81 4.07
CA TYR A 351 16.55 -18.05 3.52
C TYR A 351 16.01 -17.83 2.10
N GLU A 352 15.84 -18.90 1.33
CA GLU A 352 15.22 -18.85 0.01
C GLU A 352 13.69 -18.91 0.14
N ALA A 353 13.00 -17.85 -0.30
CA ALA A 353 11.54 -17.84 -0.37
C ALA A 353 11.02 -18.97 -1.29
N PRO A 354 9.91 -19.66 -0.95
CA PRO A 354 8.97 -19.29 0.10
C PRO A 354 9.30 -19.78 1.51
N PHE A 355 10.37 -20.55 1.69
CA PHE A 355 10.77 -21.19 2.94
C PHE A 355 9.59 -21.69 3.80
N VAL A 356 8.73 -22.51 3.18
CA VAL A 356 7.47 -23.00 3.77
C VAL A 356 7.77 -23.86 5.00
N PHE A 357 7.03 -23.62 6.08
CA PHE A 357 7.15 -24.40 7.30
C PHE A 357 6.77 -25.87 7.10
N THR A 358 7.68 -26.79 7.40
CA THR A 358 7.50 -28.24 7.18
C THR A 358 6.80 -28.95 8.33
N GLY A 359 6.85 -28.35 9.53
CA GLY A 359 6.08 -28.80 10.69
C GLY A 359 4.60 -28.43 10.58
N GLN A 360 3.84 -28.63 11.65
CA GLN A 360 2.45 -28.18 11.71
C GLN A 360 2.34 -26.87 12.47
N LEU A 361 2.10 -25.76 11.76
CA LEU A 361 1.77 -24.47 12.35
C LEU A 361 0.25 -24.36 12.49
N ARG A 362 -0.25 -24.06 13.69
CA ARG A 362 -1.68 -23.84 13.93
C ARG A 362 -2.05 -22.37 13.81
N GLN A 363 -1.30 -21.52 14.49
CA GLN A 363 -1.54 -20.08 14.53
C GLN A 363 -0.29 -19.35 15.03
N VAL A 364 -0.22 -18.05 14.73
CA VAL A 364 0.71 -17.09 15.32
C VAL A 364 -0.12 -15.98 15.97
N THR A 365 0.20 -15.64 17.20
CA THR A 365 -0.40 -14.51 17.91
C THR A 365 0.63 -13.41 18.08
N VAL A 366 0.32 -12.20 17.59
CA VAL A 366 1.11 -11.00 17.86
C VAL A 366 0.38 -10.16 18.89
N THR A 367 1.04 -9.91 20.03
CA THR A 367 0.53 -9.07 21.11
C THR A 367 1.37 -7.80 21.19
N LEU A 368 0.72 -6.65 21.19
CA LEU A 368 1.35 -5.33 21.22
C LEU A 368 1.10 -4.66 22.56
N SER A 369 2.10 -3.99 23.12
CA SER A 369 1.85 -3.05 24.22
C SER A 369 0.96 -1.89 23.75
N PRO A 370 0.34 -1.15 24.68
CA PRO A 370 -0.10 0.20 24.39
C PRO A 370 1.04 1.00 23.76
N LEU A 371 0.71 1.98 22.91
CA LEU A 371 1.69 2.97 22.47
C LEU A 371 2.23 3.66 23.73
N GLY A 372 3.51 3.48 24.02
CA GLY A 372 4.17 4.29 25.03
C GLY A 372 4.15 5.74 24.56
N GLY A 373 3.87 6.69 25.46
CA GLY A 373 4.26 8.07 25.22
C GLY A 373 5.77 8.14 24.91
N PRO A 374 6.24 9.20 24.25
CA PRO A 374 7.65 9.28 23.84
C PRO A 374 8.56 9.04 25.03
N ASP A 375 9.50 8.10 24.86
CA ASP A 375 10.58 7.88 25.80
C ASP A 375 11.38 9.20 25.92
N PRO A 376 11.44 9.83 27.11
CA PRO A 376 12.13 11.11 27.30
C PRO A 376 13.58 11.09 26.81
N ASP A 377 14.23 9.92 26.87
CA ASP A 377 15.62 9.74 26.43
C ASP A 377 15.75 9.77 24.90
N LEU A 378 14.71 9.37 24.16
CA LEU A 378 14.68 9.45 22.68
C LEU A 378 14.40 10.88 22.19
N VAL A 379 13.60 11.66 22.93
CA VAL A 379 13.37 13.08 22.60
C VAL A 379 14.66 13.89 22.75
N GLY A 380 15.44 13.62 23.82
CA GLY A 380 16.73 14.26 24.03
C GLY A 380 17.77 13.93 22.94
N GLN A 381 17.79 12.69 22.45
CA GLN A 381 18.70 12.28 21.38
C GLN A 381 18.29 12.81 20.00
N ALA A 382 16.99 12.95 19.73
CA ALA A 382 16.47 13.51 18.48
C ALA A 382 16.69 15.03 18.36
N GLU A 383 16.67 15.79 19.47
CA GLU A 383 17.05 17.21 19.46
C GLU A 383 18.56 17.42 19.29
N MET A 384 19.37 16.56 19.89
CA MET A 384 20.84 16.60 19.76
C MET A 384 21.32 16.22 18.35
N ALA A 385 20.57 15.41 17.60
CA ALA A 385 20.87 15.07 16.20
C ALA A 385 20.34 16.10 15.18
N ARG A 386 19.61 17.12 15.64
CA ARG A 386 19.17 18.27 14.83
C ARG A 386 20.12 19.46 14.91
N GLN A 387 21.06 19.45 15.86
CA GLN A 387 22.24 20.34 15.90
C GLN A 387 23.40 19.64 15.19
#